data_AF-A0A1Q3SGK3-F1
#
_entry.id   AF-A0A1Q3SGK3-F1
#
_cell.length_a   1.000
_cell.length_b   1.000
_cell.length_c   1.000
_cell.angle_alpha   90.00
_cell.angle_beta   90.00
_cell.angle_gamma   90.00
#
_symmetry.space_group_name_H-M   'P 1'
#
loop_
_entity.id
_entity.type
_entity.pdbx_description
1 polymer ?
#
loop_
_entity_poly.entity_id
_entity_poly.type
_entity_poly.pdbx_seq_one_letter_code
_entity_poly.pdbx_strand_id
1 'polypeptide(L)'
;MDGRKAVTLLHNCKPLAKKVAESGGYGVELTDQDRAALAGFEKVVEAGFLNNFYIVMTAGLNSVEVQVLQFLLLRETTRGIFKDNTIY
;
A
#
# COMPACT_ATOMS: atom_id res chain seq x y z
N MET A 1 -14.85 -7.64 -0.68
CA MET A 1 -13.77 -8.12 -1.56
C MET A 1 -13.56 -9.59 -1.31
N ASP A 2 -13.28 -10.43 -2.33
CA ASP A 2 -12.93 -11.84 -2.13
C ASP A 2 -11.41 -12.06 -2.04
N GLY A 3 -10.99 -13.21 -1.50
CA GLY A 3 -9.59 -13.51 -1.23
C GLY A 3 -8.67 -13.57 -2.46
N ARG A 4 -9.18 -13.99 -3.63
CA ARG A 4 -8.34 -14.02 -4.85
C ARG A 4 -8.04 -12.61 -5.33
N LYS A 5 -9.06 -11.74 -5.32
CA LYS A 5 -8.87 -10.32 -5.64
C LYS A 5 -7.90 -9.64 -4.68
N ALA A 6 -7.98 -9.94 -3.39
CA ALA A 6 -7.03 -9.42 -2.40
C ALA A 6 -5.59 -9.86 -2.70
N VAL A 7 -5.36 -11.13 -3.03
CA VAL A 7 -4.04 -11.64 -3.44
C VAL A 7 -3.50 -10.89 -4.65
N THR A 8 -4.30 -10.69 -5.70
CA THR A 8 -3.86 -9.96 -6.91
C THR A 8 -3.48 -8.51 -6.60
N LEU A 9 -4.29 -7.81 -5.81
CA LEU A 9 -4.00 -6.43 -5.42
C LEU A 9 -2.72 -6.32 -4.60
N LEU A 10 -2.53 -7.21 -3.61
CA LEU A 10 -1.30 -7.26 -2.82
C LEU A 10 -0.07 -7.62 -3.67
N HIS A 11 -0.20 -8.55 -4.61
CA HIS A 11 0.88 -8.94 -5.50
C HIS A 11 1.41 -7.75 -6.32
N ASN A 12 0.50 -6.92 -6.84
CA ASN A 12 0.84 -5.71 -7.58
C ASN A 12 1.56 -4.65 -6.74
N CYS A 13 1.50 -4.74 -5.41
CA CYS A 13 2.19 -3.83 -4.50
C CYS A 13 3.66 -4.20 -4.29
N LYS A 14 4.11 -5.38 -4.72
CA LYS A 14 5.48 -5.86 -4.49
C LYS A 14 6.56 -4.95 -5.09
N PRO A 15 6.44 -4.50 -6.37
CA PRO A 15 7.41 -3.56 -6.93
C PRO A 15 7.46 -2.24 -6.14
N LEU A 16 6.31 -1.75 -5.69
CA LEU A 16 6.20 -0.54 -4.88
C LEU A 16 6.89 -0.71 -3.52
N ALA A 17 6.62 -1.81 -2.81
CA ALA A 17 7.24 -2.09 -1.52
C ALA A 17 8.77 -2.13 -1.63
N LYS A 18 9.31 -2.78 -2.66
CA LYS A 18 10.74 -2.83 -2.93
C LYS A 18 11.31 -1.44 -3.21
N LYS A 19 10.67 -0.67 -4.10
CA LYS A 19 11.07 0.70 -4.45
C LYS A 19 11.12 1.60 -3.21
N VAL A 20 10.11 1.52 -2.34
CA VAL A 20 10.04 2.32 -1.11
C VAL A 20 11.13 1.90 -0.12
N ALA A 21 11.37 0.60 0.04
CA ALA A 21 12.43 0.09 0.91
C ALA A 21 13.83 0.54 0.44
N GLU A 22 14.10 0.50 -0.87
CA GLU A 22 15.36 0.96 -1.47
C GLU A 22 15.57 2.48 -1.29
N SER A 23 14.49 3.26 -1.29
CA SER A 23 14.55 4.72 -1.03
C SER A 23 14.67 5.10 0.45
N GLY A 24 14.65 4.13 1.38
CA GLY A 24 14.60 4.41 2.82
C GLY A 24 13.29 5.05 3.29
N GLY A 25 12.21 4.93 2.51
CA GLY A 25 10.86 5.42 2.85
C GLY A 25 10.62 6.93 2.67
N TYR A 26 11.67 7.74 2.58
CA TYR A 26 11.58 9.19 2.43
C TYR A 26 11.90 9.60 0.99
N GLY A 27 11.04 10.44 0.40
CA GLY A 27 11.32 11.03 -0.92
C GLY A 27 11.05 10.14 -2.14
N VAL A 28 10.41 8.97 -1.97
CA VAL A 28 10.00 8.17 -3.13
C VAL A 28 8.97 8.94 -3.97
N GLU A 29 9.27 9.17 -5.25
CA GLU A 29 8.30 9.71 -6.21
C GLU A 29 7.41 8.56 -6.71
N LEU A 30 6.10 8.72 -6.51
CA LEU A 30 5.10 7.73 -6.91
C LEU A 30 4.61 8.03 -8.33
N THR A 31 4.81 7.06 -9.21
CA THR A 31 4.21 7.04 -10.55
C THR A 31 2.71 6.78 -10.45
N ASP A 32 1.96 6.96 -11.54
CA ASP A 32 0.53 6.62 -11.58
C ASP A 32 0.29 5.12 -11.30
N GLN A 33 1.20 4.26 -11.75
CA GLN A 33 1.16 2.83 -11.46
C GLN A 33 1.36 2.55 -9.96
N ASP A 34 2.29 3.26 -9.31
CA ASP A 34 2.53 3.15 -7.87
C ASP A 34 1.29 3.59 -7.07
N ARG A 35 0.66 4.70 -7.49
CA ARG A 35 -0.58 5.20 -6.88
C ARG A 35 -1.72 4.21 -7.05
N ALA A 36 -1.86 3.60 -8.23
CA ALA A 36 -2.87 2.57 -8.47
C ALA A 36 -2.63 1.31 -7.61
N ALA A 37 -1.37 0.90 -7.44
CA ALA A 37 -1.01 -0.20 -6.54
C ALA A 37 -1.34 0.14 -5.08
N LEU A 38 -1.01 1.35 -4.63
CA LEU A 38 -1.31 1.83 -3.27
C LEU A 38 -2.82 1.93 -3.00
N ALA A 39 -3.61 2.41 -3.96
CA ALA A 39 -5.07 2.41 -3.87
C ALA A 39 -5.65 0.97 -3.87
N GLY A 40 -4.98 0.04 -4.56
CA GLY A 40 -5.29 -1.39 -4.47
C GLY A 40 -5.03 -1.94 -3.07
N PHE A 41 -3.88 -1.59 -2.47
CA PHE A 41 -3.51 -1.94 -1.11
C PHE A 41 -4.51 -1.41 -0.08
N GLU A 42 -4.91 -0.14 -0.18
CA GLU A 42 -5.91 0.50 0.67
C GLU A 42 -7.21 -0.32 0.74
N LYS A 43 -7.74 -0.74 -0.41
CA LYS A 43 -8.95 -1.57 -0.47
C LYS A 43 -8.79 -2.92 0.23
N VAL A 44 -7.58 -3.48 0.26
CA VAL A 44 -7.27 -4.73 0.98
C VAL A 44 -7.23 -4.48 2.49
N VAL A 45 -6.70 -3.33 2.92
CA VAL A 45 -6.69 -2.89 4.32
C VAL A 45 -8.12 -2.68 4.82
N GLU A 46 -8.93 -1.91 4.09
CA GLU A 46 -10.34 -1.62 4.42
C GLU A 46 -11.18 -2.90 4.52
N ALA A 47 -10.89 -3.87 3.67
CA ALA A 47 -11.58 -5.17 3.68
C ALA A 47 -11.06 -6.12 4.78
N GLY A 48 -10.09 -5.72 5.61
CA GLY A 48 -9.60 -6.47 6.76
C GLY A 48 -8.69 -7.66 6.41
N PHE A 49 -8.19 -7.75 5.18
CA PHE A 49 -7.44 -8.91 4.70
C PHE A 49 -5.97 -8.93 5.14
N LEU A 50 -5.43 -7.83 5.66
CA LEU A 50 -4.05 -7.80 6.18
C LEU A 50 -3.84 -8.75 7.37
N ASN A 51 -4.89 -9.04 8.14
CA ASN A 51 -4.82 -9.99 9.25
C ASN A 51 -4.86 -11.46 8.79
N ASN A 52 -5.10 -11.72 7.50
CA ASN A 52 -5.10 -13.07 6.93
C ASN A 52 -3.71 -13.41 6.39
N PHE A 53 -2.89 -14.04 7.24
CA PHE A 53 -1.52 -14.40 6.90
C PHE A 53 -1.40 -15.26 5.64
N TYR A 54 -2.37 -16.14 5.37
CA TYR A 54 -2.38 -16.96 4.15
C TYR A 54 -2.48 -16.10 2.89
N ILE A 55 -3.36 -15.09 2.88
CA ILE A 55 -3.53 -14.18 1.74
C ILE A 55 -2.27 -13.34 1.51
N VAL A 56 -1.68 -12.82 2.58
CA VAL A 56 -0.45 -12.01 2.52
C VAL A 56 0.72 -12.83 1.98
N MET A 57 0.93 -14.03 2.52
CA MET A 57 1.99 -14.93 2.03
C MET A 57 1.76 -15.38 0.59
N THR A 58 0.51 -15.67 0.20
CA THR A 58 0.18 -16.08 -1.18
C THR A 58 0.44 -14.96 -2.17
N ALA A 59 0.24 -13.70 -1.77
CA ALA A 59 0.62 -12.54 -2.58
C ALA A 59 2.14 -12.36 -2.71
N GLY A 60 2.93 -13.07 -1.90
CA GLY A 60 4.38 -13.04 -1.92
C GLY A 60 5.00 -11.83 -1.22
N LEU A 61 4.26 -11.22 -0.28
CA LEU A 61 4.74 -10.14 0.57
C LEU A 61 5.22 -10.68 1.93
N ASN A 62 6.30 -10.11 2.46
CA ASN A 62 6.75 -10.35 3.83
C ASN A 62 6.28 -9.22 4.79
N SER A 63 6.52 -9.41 6.09
CA SER A 63 6.08 -8.48 7.13
C SER A 63 6.67 -7.07 6.98
N VAL A 64 7.92 -6.94 6.53
CA VAL A 64 8.58 -5.66 6.31
C VAL A 64 7.95 -4.93 5.12
N GLU A 65 7.72 -5.63 4.02
CA GLU A 65 7.07 -5.07 2.83
C GLU A 65 5.65 -4.57 3.15
N VAL A 66 4.89 -5.32 3.94
CA VAL A 66 3.55 -4.90 4.40
C VAL A 66 3.63 -3.65 5.28
N GLN A 67 4.55 -3.60 6.24
CA GLN A 67 4.74 -2.43 7.10
C GLN A 67 5.13 -1.18 6.29
N VAL A 68 6.01 -1.34 5.31
CA VAL A 68 6.41 -0.25 4.41
C VAL A 68 5.22 0.29 3.61
N LEU A 69 4.38 -0.61 3.07
CA LEU A 69 3.16 -0.21 2.35
C LEU A 69 2.14 0.47 3.27
N GLN A 70 1.94 -0.02 4.50
CA GLN A 70 1.07 0.61 5.50
C GLN A 70 1.56 2.01 5.88
N PHE A 71 2.87 2.18 6.07
CA PHE A 71 3.47 3.48 6.35
C PHE A 71 3.28 4.45 5.18
N LEU A 72 3.50 3.98 3.94
CA LEU A 72 3.29 4.79 2.75
C LEU A 72 1.83 5.22 2.60
N LEU A 73 0.89 4.30 2.81
CA LEU A 73 -0.55 4.60 2.77
C LEU A 73 -0.90 5.69 3.79
N LEU A 74 -0.50 5.51 5.05
CA LEU A 74 -0.76 6.49 6.12
C LEU A 74 -0.20 7.87 5.77
N ARG A 75 1.00 7.93 5.23
CA ARG A 75 1.65 9.19 4.79
C ARG A 75 0.87 9.88 3.67
N GLU A 76 0.44 9.15 2.64
CA GLU A 76 -0.30 9.74 1.52
C GLU A 76 -1.72 10.15 1.92
N THR A 77 -2.41 9.38 2.77
CA THR A 77 -3.71 9.79 3.35
C THR A 77 -3.55 11.06 4.19
N THR A 78 -2.53 11.14 5.04
CA THR A 78 -2.26 12.33 5.85
C THR A 78 -1.95 13.55 4.96
N ARG A 79 -1.14 13.38 3.91
CA ARG A 79 -0.87 14.44 2.93
C ARG A 79 -2.12 14.87 2.16
N GLY A 80 -3.05 13.96 1.88
CA GLY A 80 -4.36 14.25 1.30
C GLY A 80 -5.21 15.11 2.24
N ILE A 81 -5.31 14.71 3.52
CA ILE A 81 -6.05 15.45 4.55
C ILE A 81 -5.52 16.88 4.71
N PHE A 82 -4.19 17.09 4.64
CA PHE A 82 -3.62 18.44 4.70
C PHE A 82 -3.77 19.26 3.41
N LYS A 83 -4.07 18.65 2.26
CA LYS A 83 -4.39 19.38 1.02
C LYS A 83 -5.84 19.86 1.00
N ASP A 84 -6.76 19.14 1.63
CA ASP A 84 -8.17 19.53 1.73
C ASP A 84 -8.44 20.60 2.81
N ASN A 85 -7.48 20.87 3.70
CA ASN A 85 -7.56 21.94 4.70
C ASN A 85 -7.06 23.30 4.17
N THR A 86 -7.35 23.60 2.90
CA THR A 86 -7.24 24.98 2.40
C THR A 86 -8.45 25.74 2.94
N ILE A 87 -8.28 26.33 4.13
CA ILE A 87 -9.17 27.36 4.66
C ILE A 87 -9.08 28.53 3.65
N TYR A 88 -10.10 28.67 2.80
CA TYR A 88 -10.33 29.89 2.02
C TYR A 88 -10.83 31.01 2.93
#